data_AF-A0A3C1REP2-F1
#
_entry.id   AF-A0A3C1REP2-F1
#
_cell.length_a   1.000
_cell.length_b   1.000
_cell.length_c   1.000
_cell.angle_alpha   90.00
_cell.angle_beta   90.00
_cell.angle_gamma   90.00
#
_symmetry.space_group_name_H-M   'P 1'
#
loop_
_entity.id
_entity.type
_entity.pdbx_description
1 polymer ?
#
loop_
_entity_poly.entity_id
_entity_poly.type
_entity_poly.pdbx_seq_one_letter_code
_entity_poly.pdbx_strand_id
1 'polypeptide(L)'
;EYFLVDSALYQSRPDLVLTGKTLLGHSPAKGQQLDDHYFGSIPTRVMNFMKELEIECMKLGIPVTTRHNEVAPNQFELAPMFEEVNVAVDHNSLLMDVMARIAHRHHFHILFHEKPFAGVNGSGKHNNWSLATDTGENLLSPGKNPKKNLQFLTFFVNTIKAVHEYADLLRASIASASNDHRLGANEAPPAIISVFIGSQLFRVLEELEKVTEGKLSPDEKTDLKLNVVGKIPEILLDNTDRNRTSPFAFTGNKFEIRAVGSSANCAESMTVMNTIAAKQLNDFKKEVDALIETGLKKDEAIFNILREYIKQCKNIMFEGDGYSDDWAKEAEKRGLNNLKTTPEALKQEMDEKFLALYEEMGIFTHREVEARNEIKLEKYSTVIDIEARVLSDIARNHIIPSALNYQNRLIENVKGLKEIFGDKEFKSLAKEQMSLITSISENVSKIKVGVEDLIKAREAAKAVTESQKQAEEYCNKVKPLFDTIRDASDDLEMMVDDELWPMTKYREMLFTK
;
A
#
# COMPACT_ATOMS: atom_id res chain seq x y z
N GLU A 1 0.27 -5.32 -8.93
CA GLU A 1 1.55 -6.03 -8.78
C GLU A 1 1.36 -7.33 -8.00
N TYR A 2 2.30 -8.27 -8.12
CA TYR A 2 2.27 -9.57 -7.43
C TYR A 2 3.68 -10.21 -7.40
N PHE A 3 3.89 -11.18 -6.53
CA PHE A 3 5.06 -12.07 -6.58
C PHE A 3 4.70 -13.45 -7.15
N LEU A 4 5.65 -14.11 -7.80
CA LEU A 4 5.57 -15.53 -8.14
C LEU A 4 6.63 -16.31 -7.38
N VAL A 5 6.22 -17.39 -6.72
CA VAL A 5 7.13 -18.31 -6.03
C VAL A 5 6.93 -19.70 -6.59
N ASP A 6 8.03 -20.45 -6.78
CA ASP A 6 7.95 -21.86 -7.15
C ASP A 6 7.08 -22.64 -6.16
N SER A 7 6.18 -23.48 -6.65
CA SER A 7 5.24 -24.19 -5.78
C SER A 7 5.94 -25.08 -4.75
N ALA A 8 7.10 -25.68 -5.04
CA ALA A 8 7.82 -26.48 -4.06
C ALA A 8 8.41 -25.61 -2.94
N LEU A 9 8.97 -24.45 -3.30
CA LEU A 9 9.52 -23.49 -2.32
C LEU A 9 8.42 -22.80 -1.50
N TYR A 10 7.23 -22.63 -2.08
CA TYR A 10 6.06 -22.15 -1.34
C TYR A 10 5.62 -23.17 -0.29
N GLN A 11 5.53 -24.46 -0.66
CA GLN A 11 5.09 -25.53 0.25
C GLN A 11 6.09 -25.84 1.38
N SER A 12 7.38 -25.55 1.19
CA SER A 12 8.39 -25.64 2.25
C SER A 12 8.32 -24.48 3.26
N ARG A 13 7.37 -23.55 3.12
CA ARG A 13 7.18 -22.39 3.98
C ARG A 13 5.78 -22.36 4.59
N PRO A 14 5.54 -23.08 5.71
CA PRO A 14 4.23 -23.09 6.37
C PRO A 14 3.68 -21.71 6.71
N ASP A 15 4.54 -20.74 7.04
CA ASP A 15 4.12 -19.36 7.27
C ASP A 15 3.60 -18.69 6.00
N LEU A 16 4.29 -18.85 4.88
CA LEU A 16 3.87 -18.33 3.59
C LEU A 16 2.58 -19.00 3.10
N VAL A 17 2.42 -20.30 3.35
CA VAL A 17 1.22 -21.05 2.99
C VAL A 17 0.00 -20.54 3.75
N LEU A 18 0.13 -20.36 5.07
CA LEU A 18 -1.02 -20.06 5.94
C LEU A 18 -1.33 -18.57 6.05
N THR A 19 -0.34 -17.71 5.82
CA THR A 19 -0.50 -16.26 6.03
C THR A 19 -0.32 -15.42 4.77
N GLY A 20 0.19 -16.01 3.68
CA GLY A 20 0.49 -15.28 2.45
C GLY A 20 1.73 -14.39 2.54
N LYS A 21 2.41 -14.37 3.69
CA LYS A 21 3.70 -13.70 3.92
C LYS A 21 4.64 -14.57 4.72
N THR A 22 5.91 -14.20 4.69
CA THR A 22 6.92 -14.80 5.56
C THR A 22 6.93 -14.09 6.91
N LEU A 23 6.79 -14.86 7.99
CA LEU A 23 6.85 -14.35 9.36
C LEU A 23 8.29 -14.33 9.88
N LEU A 24 9.11 -15.24 9.36
CA LEU A 24 10.53 -15.40 9.67
C LEU A 24 11.37 -15.38 8.39
N GLY A 25 12.65 -15.05 8.49
CA GLY A 25 13.62 -15.20 7.41
C GLY A 25 14.58 -14.02 7.31
N HIS A 26 15.87 -14.34 7.34
CA HIS A 26 16.94 -13.40 7.16
C HIS A 26 17.04 -12.90 5.69
N SER A 27 17.37 -11.62 5.53
CA SER A 27 17.51 -11.02 4.20
C SER A 27 18.73 -11.56 3.45
N PRO A 28 18.65 -11.83 2.14
CA PRO A 28 19.79 -12.33 1.38
C PRO A 28 20.84 -11.24 1.16
N ALA A 29 22.11 -11.64 0.96
CA ALA A 29 23.20 -10.71 0.69
C ALA A 29 22.97 -9.88 -0.59
N LYS A 30 22.48 -10.53 -1.66
CA LYS A 30 21.89 -9.86 -2.82
C LYS A 30 20.38 -9.82 -2.63
N GLY A 31 19.81 -8.63 -2.55
CA GLY A 31 18.38 -8.33 -2.58
C GLY A 31 18.05 -7.52 -3.83
N GLN A 32 17.44 -6.35 -3.65
CA GLN A 32 17.06 -5.44 -4.73
C GLN A 32 18.03 -4.27 -4.95
N GLN A 33 19.19 -4.24 -4.28
CA GLN A 33 20.05 -3.05 -4.20
C GLN A 33 20.66 -2.60 -5.55
N LEU A 34 20.59 -3.43 -6.59
CA LEU A 34 21.13 -3.12 -7.91
C LEU A 34 20.08 -2.50 -8.85
N ASP A 35 18.81 -2.44 -8.46
CA ASP A 35 17.68 -2.01 -9.29
C ASP A 35 17.65 -2.71 -10.68
N ASP A 36 18.25 -3.91 -10.77
CA ASP A 36 18.50 -4.65 -12.02
C ASP A 36 17.30 -5.45 -12.51
N HIS A 37 16.25 -5.53 -11.69
CA HIS A 37 15.05 -6.31 -11.99
C HIS A 37 14.00 -5.49 -12.75
N TYR A 38 13.83 -4.21 -12.43
CA TYR A 38 12.82 -3.34 -13.04
C TYR A 38 13.08 -3.19 -14.56
N PHE A 39 12.10 -3.57 -15.38
CA PHE A 39 12.26 -3.69 -16.85
C PHE A 39 13.43 -4.58 -17.31
N GLY A 40 13.96 -5.44 -16.43
CA GLY A 40 14.95 -6.46 -16.77
C GLY A 40 14.38 -7.61 -17.60
N SER A 41 15.23 -8.57 -17.96
CA SER A 41 14.78 -9.76 -18.69
C SER A 41 13.89 -10.66 -17.82
N ILE A 42 12.68 -10.96 -18.29
CA ILE A 42 11.74 -11.87 -17.60
C ILE A 42 12.21 -13.32 -17.79
N PRO A 43 12.31 -14.14 -16.71
CA PRO A 43 12.66 -15.55 -16.82
C PRO A 43 11.71 -16.34 -17.73
N THR A 44 12.23 -17.31 -18.49
CA THR A 44 11.44 -18.07 -19.49
C THR A 44 10.22 -18.77 -18.88
N ARG A 45 10.34 -19.32 -17.66
CA ARG A 45 9.22 -19.99 -16.96
C ARG A 45 8.09 -19.01 -16.65
N VAL A 46 8.44 -17.80 -16.19
CA VAL A 46 7.47 -16.72 -15.93
C VAL A 46 6.86 -16.21 -17.22
N MET A 47 7.64 -16.04 -18.29
CA MET A 47 7.12 -15.65 -19.61
C MET A 47 6.08 -16.62 -20.14
N ASN A 48 6.29 -17.93 -19.96
CA ASN A 48 5.31 -18.95 -20.37
C ASN A 48 4.00 -18.85 -19.58
N PHE A 49 4.09 -18.64 -18.27
CA PHE A 49 2.93 -18.33 -17.42
C PHE A 49 2.18 -17.08 -17.90
N MET A 50 2.90 -15.97 -18.10
CA MET A 50 2.31 -14.70 -18.52
C MET A 50 1.67 -14.79 -19.90
N LYS A 51 2.24 -15.58 -20.82
CA LYS A 51 1.69 -15.78 -22.17
C LYS A 51 0.36 -16.52 -22.12
N GLU A 52 0.26 -17.60 -21.33
CA GLU A 52 -1.00 -18.31 -21.18
C GLU A 52 -2.04 -17.46 -20.46
N LEU A 53 -1.65 -16.74 -19.41
CA LEU A 53 -2.51 -15.81 -18.69
C LEU A 53 -3.12 -14.77 -19.64
N GLU A 54 -2.30 -14.15 -20.49
CA GLU A 54 -2.76 -13.15 -21.46
C GLU A 54 -3.81 -13.73 -22.43
N ILE A 55 -3.58 -14.94 -22.93
CA ILE A 55 -4.52 -15.64 -23.83
C ILE A 55 -5.85 -15.92 -23.13
N GLU A 56 -5.83 -16.41 -21.88
CA GLU A 56 -7.06 -16.69 -21.14
C GLU A 56 -7.80 -15.41 -20.75
N CYS A 57 -7.09 -14.33 -20.39
CA CYS A 57 -7.67 -13.02 -20.14
C CYS A 57 -8.39 -12.46 -21.38
N MET A 58 -7.77 -12.56 -22.57
CA MET A 58 -8.40 -12.12 -23.82
C MET A 58 -9.69 -12.89 -24.13
N LYS A 59 -9.74 -14.20 -23.84
CA LYS A 59 -10.97 -15.00 -24.02
C LYS A 59 -12.10 -14.56 -23.07
N LEU A 60 -11.74 -14.05 -21.90
CA LEU A 60 -12.68 -13.55 -20.89
C LEU A 60 -13.05 -12.08 -21.08
N GLY A 61 -12.49 -11.41 -22.09
CA GLY A 61 -12.74 -10.00 -22.37
C GLY A 61 -11.92 -9.02 -21.52
N ILE A 62 -10.95 -9.50 -20.73
CA ILE A 62 -10.08 -8.65 -19.91
C ILE A 62 -8.98 -8.06 -20.80
N PRO A 63 -8.93 -6.72 -21.01
CA PRO A 63 -8.06 -6.11 -22.00
C PRO A 63 -6.64 -5.88 -21.47
N VAL A 64 -5.92 -6.96 -21.14
CA VAL A 64 -4.53 -6.91 -20.66
C VAL A 64 -3.62 -6.29 -21.72
N THR A 65 -2.77 -5.32 -21.33
CA THR A 65 -1.87 -4.64 -22.28
C THR A 65 -0.43 -4.60 -21.83
N THR A 66 -0.18 -4.34 -20.54
CA THR A 66 1.17 -4.17 -20.02
C THR A 66 1.54 -5.32 -19.09
N ARG A 67 2.77 -5.83 -19.23
CA ARG A 67 3.42 -6.71 -18.26
C ARG A 67 4.91 -6.41 -18.19
N HIS A 68 5.48 -6.38 -17.00
CA HIS A 68 6.91 -6.23 -16.79
C HIS A 68 7.34 -6.77 -15.43
N ASN A 69 8.65 -6.92 -15.26
CA ASN A 69 9.26 -7.07 -13.96
C ASN A 69 9.07 -5.79 -13.13
N GLU A 70 8.80 -5.98 -11.85
CA GLU A 70 8.85 -4.91 -10.85
C GLU A 70 10.24 -4.79 -10.22
N VAL A 71 10.41 -3.89 -9.26
CA VAL A 71 11.70 -3.61 -8.60
C VAL A 71 12.22 -4.81 -7.78
N ALA A 72 11.36 -5.49 -7.02
CA ALA A 72 11.82 -6.64 -6.23
C ALA A 72 12.00 -7.91 -7.08
N PRO A 73 12.95 -8.80 -6.71
CA PRO A 73 13.10 -10.09 -7.35
C PRO A 73 11.80 -10.90 -7.30
N ASN A 74 11.45 -11.55 -8.41
CA ASN A 74 10.21 -12.32 -8.57
C ASN A 74 8.91 -11.49 -8.36
N GLN A 75 8.98 -10.16 -8.37
CA GLN A 75 7.83 -9.27 -8.43
C GLN A 75 7.54 -8.87 -9.87
N PHE A 76 6.25 -8.82 -10.22
CA PHE A 76 5.79 -8.48 -11.56
C PHE A 76 4.56 -7.57 -11.50
N GLU A 77 4.34 -6.85 -12.59
CA GLU A 77 3.13 -6.08 -12.84
C GLU A 77 2.40 -6.61 -14.07
N LEU A 78 1.06 -6.53 -14.01
CA LEU A 78 0.19 -6.69 -15.15
C LEU A 78 -0.93 -5.64 -15.05
N ALA A 79 -1.12 -4.87 -16.12
CA ALA A 79 -2.15 -3.83 -16.17
C ALA A 79 -3.04 -4.02 -17.41
N PRO A 80 -4.38 -4.05 -17.25
CA PRO A 80 -5.32 -3.93 -18.34
C PRO A 80 -5.54 -2.48 -18.76
N MET A 81 -6.15 -2.28 -19.93
CA MET A 81 -6.72 -0.98 -20.30
C MET A 81 -7.78 -0.55 -19.28
N PHE A 82 -7.95 0.76 -19.13
CA PHE A 82 -9.03 1.30 -18.31
C PHE A 82 -10.39 0.95 -18.93
N GLU A 83 -11.37 0.76 -18.06
CA GLU A 83 -12.75 0.41 -18.41
C GLU A 83 -13.72 1.21 -17.53
N GLU A 84 -15.03 1.09 -17.78
CA GLU A 84 -16.03 1.60 -16.85
C GLU A 84 -15.81 0.98 -15.47
N VAL A 85 -15.91 1.79 -14.41
CA VAL A 85 -15.45 1.42 -13.05
C VAL A 85 -16.03 0.09 -12.57
N ASN A 86 -17.31 -0.20 -12.83
CA ASN A 86 -17.93 -1.45 -12.43
C ASN A 86 -17.29 -2.65 -13.16
N VAL A 87 -17.14 -2.55 -14.48
CA VAL A 87 -16.52 -3.58 -15.32
C VAL A 87 -15.05 -3.79 -14.92
N ALA A 88 -14.30 -2.71 -14.69
CA ALA A 88 -12.91 -2.78 -14.27
C ALA A 88 -12.72 -3.51 -12.93
N VAL A 89 -13.63 -3.28 -11.97
CA VAL A 89 -13.63 -3.98 -10.66
C VAL A 89 -13.91 -5.47 -10.82
N ASP A 90 -14.90 -5.83 -11.63
CA ASP A 90 -15.26 -7.22 -11.92
C ASP A 90 -14.13 -7.94 -12.66
N HIS A 91 -13.57 -7.31 -13.70
CA HIS A 91 -12.43 -7.81 -14.45
C HIS A 91 -11.18 -7.95 -13.58
N ASN A 92 -10.92 -7.03 -12.63
CA ASN A 92 -9.80 -7.17 -11.70
C ASN A 92 -9.97 -8.39 -10.78
N SER A 93 -11.19 -8.60 -10.26
CA SER A 93 -11.49 -9.73 -9.39
C SER A 93 -11.35 -11.06 -10.14
N LEU A 94 -11.87 -11.13 -11.37
CA LEU A 94 -11.73 -12.29 -12.25
C LEU A 94 -10.26 -12.54 -12.65
N LEU A 95 -9.53 -11.47 -12.97
CA LEU A 95 -8.11 -11.53 -13.29
C LEU A 95 -7.32 -12.20 -12.16
N MET A 96 -7.55 -11.83 -10.90
CA MET A 96 -6.85 -12.46 -9.76
C MET A 96 -7.13 -13.97 -9.65
N ASP A 97 -8.37 -14.42 -9.87
CA ASP A 97 -8.72 -15.86 -9.89
C ASP A 97 -8.04 -16.59 -11.05
N VAL A 98 -8.09 -16.02 -12.25
CA VAL A 98 -7.43 -16.59 -13.44
C VAL A 98 -5.93 -16.70 -13.19
N MET A 99 -5.28 -15.63 -12.72
CA MET A 99 -3.86 -15.62 -12.39
C MET A 99 -3.46 -16.75 -11.45
N ALA A 100 -4.21 -16.98 -10.37
CA ALA A 100 -3.94 -18.06 -9.43
C ALA A 100 -4.04 -19.44 -10.09
N ARG A 101 -5.06 -19.67 -10.93
CA ARG A 101 -5.25 -20.93 -11.65
C ARG A 101 -4.16 -21.18 -12.69
N ILE A 102 -3.78 -20.17 -13.47
CA ILE A 102 -2.68 -20.30 -14.44
C ILE A 102 -1.36 -20.53 -13.71
N ALA A 103 -1.08 -19.77 -12.64
CA ALA A 103 0.15 -19.93 -11.86
C ALA A 103 0.33 -21.38 -11.39
N HIS A 104 -0.73 -21.99 -10.84
CA HIS A 104 -0.69 -23.38 -10.40
C HIS A 104 -0.38 -24.36 -11.54
N ARG A 105 -0.92 -24.14 -12.75
CA ARG A 105 -0.61 -24.97 -13.93
C ARG A 105 0.85 -24.84 -14.39
N HIS A 106 1.51 -23.73 -14.07
CA HIS A 106 2.92 -23.48 -14.33
C HIS A 106 3.84 -23.75 -13.13
N HIS A 107 3.34 -24.47 -12.11
CA HIS A 107 4.07 -24.77 -10.87
C HIS A 107 4.56 -23.53 -10.12
N PHE A 108 3.76 -22.47 -10.16
CA PHE A 108 3.93 -21.28 -9.34
C PHE A 108 2.77 -21.13 -8.36
N HIS A 109 3.05 -20.49 -7.23
CA HIS A 109 2.06 -19.80 -6.42
C HIS A 109 2.20 -18.30 -6.61
N ILE A 110 1.07 -17.65 -6.84
CA ILE A 110 0.99 -16.19 -6.87
C ILE A 110 0.76 -15.67 -5.46
N LEU A 111 1.50 -14.62 -5.09
CA LEU A 111 1.32 -13.93 -3.82
C LEU A 111 0.81 -12.52 -4.10
N PHE A 112 -0.42 -12.26 -3.66
CA PHE A 112 -1.04 -10.94 -3.69
C PHE A 112 -0.88 -10.16 -2.39
N HIS A 113 -0.28 -10.75 -1.36
CA HIS A 113 -0.01 -10.06 -0.11
C HIS A 113 0.89 -8.84 -0.37
N GLU A 114 0.58 -7.70 0.24
CA GLU A 114 1.21 -6.40 0.00
C GLU A 114 2.69 -6.37 0.39
N LYS A 115 3.09 -7.23 1.33
CA LYS A 115 4.47 -7.37 1.80
C LYS A 115 4.81 -8.85 2.08
N PRO A 116 5.00 -9.70 1.06
CA PRO A 116 5.18 -11.13 1.27
C PRO A 116 6.57 -11.46 1.86
N PHE A 117 7.58 -10.64 1.52
CA PHE A 117 8.94 -10.75 2.03
C PHE A 117 9.37 -9.43 2.69
N ALA A 118 10.05 -9.52 3.85
CA ALA A 118 10.62 -8.34 4.50
C ALA A 118 11.86 -7.85 3.75
N GLY A 119 12.18 -6.55 3.87
CA GLY A 119 13.41 -5.98 3.31
C GLY A 119 13.42 -5.74 1.79
N VAL A 120 12.35 -6.08 1.05
CA VAL A 120 12.21 -5.81 -0.40
C VAL A 120 10.96 -4.95 -0.69
N ASN A 121 10.74 -4.50 -1.93
CA ASN A 121 9.54 -3.74 -2.31
C ASN A 121 8.26 -4.53 -2.01
N GLY A 122 7.20 -3.80 -1.66
CA GLY A 122 5.86 -4.37 -1.51
C GLY A 122 5.09 -4.35 -2.83
N SER A 123 3.93 -4.99 -2.85
CA SER A 123 3.03 -5.01 -4.00
C SER A 123 1.83 -4.08 -3.79
N GLY A 124 1.58 -3.20 -4.76
CA GLY A 124 0.42 -2.32 -4.84
C GLY A 124 -0.61 -2.73 -5.89
N LYS A 125 -1.76 -2.05 -5.87
CA LYS A 125 -2.78 -2.09 -6.92
C LYS A 125 -3.28 -0.67 -7.19
N HIS A 126 -2.53 0.08 -7.98
CA HIS A 126 -2.85 1.48 -8.25
C HIS A 126 -4.19 1.60 -8.97
N ASN A 127 -5.05 2.51 -8.47
CA ASN A 127 -6.32 2.81 -9.11
C ASN A 127 -6.20 4.12 -9.89
N ASN A 128 -6.10 4.00 -11.20
CA ASN A 128 -6.12 5.12 -12.13
C ASN A 128 -7.58 5.55 -12.37
N TRP A 129 -7.95 6.70 -11.83
CA TRP A 129 -9.31 7.24 -11.81
C TRP A 129 -9.47 8.45 -12.72
N SER A 130 -10.52 8.45 -13.55
CA SER A 130 -10.89 9.59 -14.39
C SER A 130 -12.39 9.64 -14.62
N LEU A 131 -12.87 10.79 -15.09
CA LEU A 131 -14.28 11.02 -15.43
C LEU A 131 -14.38 11.35 -16.92
N ALA A 132 -15.22 10.62 -17.64
CA ALA A 132 -15.54 10.87 -19.04
C ALA A 132 -17.04 11.11 -19.21
N THR A 133 -17.39 11.97 -20.16
CA THR A 133 -18.78 12.15 -20.58
C THR A 133 -19.25 10.96 -21.44
N ASP A 134 -20.56 10.84 -21.62
CA ASP A 134 -21.19 9.92 -22.58
C ASP A 134 -20.72 10.14 -24.03
N THR A 135 -20.25 11.34 -24.36
CA THR A 135 -19.63 11.69 -25.65
C THR A 135 -18.15 11.33 -25.75
N GLY A 136 -17.55 10.73 -24.71
CA GLY A 136 -16.15 10.31 -24.67
C GLY A 136 -15.14 11.41 -24.34
N GLU A 137 -15.58 12.58 -23.85
CA GLU A 137 -14.68 13.66 -23.42
C GLU A 137 -14.18 13.40 -22.00
N ASN A 138 -12.87 13.21 -21.83
CA ASN A 138 -12.24 13.11 -20.51
C ASN A 138 -12.16 14.51 -19.86
N LEU A 139 -12.84 14.64 -18.72
CA LEU A 139 -12.99 15.88 -17.95
C LEU A 139 -11.74 16.28 -17.15
N LEU A 140 -10.80 15.35 -16.99
CA LEU A 140 -9.50 15.57 -16.35
C LEU A 140 -8.37 15.73 -17.36
N SER A 141 -8.67 15.82 -18.66
CA SER A 141 -7.68 16.18 -19.67
C SER A 141 -7.59 17.71 -19.82
N PRO A 142 -6.39 18.31 -19.76
CA PRO A 142 -6.21 19.70 -20.12
C PRO A 142 -6.75 20.00 -21.53
N GLY A 143 -7.46 21.10 -21.67
CA GLY A 143 -8.08 21.52 -22.92
C GLY A 143 -7.15 22.34 -23.82
N LYS A 144 -7.56 22.51 -25.08
CA LYS A 144 -6.82 23.31 -26.08
C LYS A 144 -7.26 24.77 -26.16
N ASN A 145 -8.28 25.16 -25.40
CA ASN A 145 -8.84 26.51 -25.43
C ASN A 145 -9.34 26.92 -24.04
N PRO A 146 -9.51 28.24 -23.78
CA PRO A 146 -9.86 28.72 -22.44
C PRO A 146 -11.15 28.14 -21.87
N LYS A 147 -12.14 27.84 -22.72
CA LYS A 147 -13.41 27.26 -22.28
C LYS A 147 -13.24 25.82 -21.79
N LYS A 148 -12.51 24.99 -22.54
CA LYS A 148 -12.17 23.62 -22.14
C LYS A 148 -11.25 23.59 -20.92
N ASN A 149 -10.33 24.55 -20.82
CA ASN A 149 -9.46 24.67 -19.65
C ASN A 149 -10.22 25.06 -18.39
N LEU A 150 -11.26 25.89 -18.49
CA LEU A 150 -12.14 26.15 -17.35
C LEU A 150 -12.91 24.89 -16.91
N GLN A 151 -13.37 24.07 -17.86
CA GLN A 151 -14.00 22.78 -17.56
C GLN A 151 -13.01 21.85 -16.85
N PHE A 152 -11.81 21.67 -17.40
CA PHE A 152 -10.74 20.89 -16.78
C PHE A 152 -10.45 21.37 -15.36
N LEU A 153 -10.18 22.67 -15.17
CA LEU A 153 -9.91 23.26 -13.85
C LEU A 153 -11.07 23.03 -12.88
N THR A 154 -12.31 23.07 -13.37
CA THR A 154 -13.50 22.80 -12.55
C THR A 154 -13.45 21.39 -11.97
N PHE A 155 -13.28 20.36 -12.79
CA PHE A 155 -13.23 18.98 -12.31
C PHE A 155 -11.95 18.68 -11.53
N PHE A 156 -10.83 19.24 -11.96
CA PHE A 156 -9.53 19.08 -11.33
C PHE A 156 -9.52 19.62 -9.89
N VAL A 157 -9.89 20.88 -9.67
CA VAL A 157 -9.92 21.50 -8.34
C VAL A 157 -11.00 20.86 -7.46
N ASN A 158 -12.17 20.50 -8.01
CA ASN A 158 -13.19 19.77 -7.24
C ASN A 158 -12.70 18.39 -6.80
N THR A 159 -11.90 17.69 -7.61
CA THR A 159 -11.31 16.41 -7.20
C THR A 159 -10.37 16.60 -6.01
N ILE A 160 -9.50 17.63 -6.06
CA ILE A 160 -8.58 17.96 -4.96
C ILE A 160 -9.38 18.32 -3.71
N LYS A 161 -10.45 19.14 -3.85
CA LYS A 161 -11.31 19.54 -2.74
C LYS A 161 -12.05 18.36 -2.11
N ALA A 162 -12.51 17.40 -2.92
CA ALA A 162 -13.13 16.17 -2.41
C ALA A 162 -12.14 15.37 -1.56
N VAL A 163 -10.91 15.17 -2.06
CA VAL A 163 -9.86 14.46 -1.30
C VAL A 163 -9.41 15.24 -0.07
N HIS A 164 -9.33 16.57 -0.14
CA HIS A 164 -9.06 17.44 1.01
C HIS A 164 -10.08 17.21 2.13
N GLU A 165 -11.37 17.21 1.77
CA GLU A 165 -12.46 17.14 2.74
C GLU A 165 -12.61 15.74 3.36
N TYR A 166 -12.26 14.68 2.62
CA TYR A 166 -12.50 13.29 3.00
C TYR A 166 -11.22 12.44 2.99
N ALA A 167 -10.07 13.06 3.27
CA ALA A 167 -8.76 12.43 3.25
C ALA A 167 -8.71 11.16 4.13
N ASP A 168 -9.23 11.25 5.36
CA ASP A 168 -9.22 10.14 6.31
C ASP A 168 -10.14 8.99 5.90
N LEU A 169 -11.27 9.29 5.25
CA LEU A 169 -12.15 8.27 4.69
C LEU A 169 -11.47 7.53 3.53
N LEU A 170 -10.74 8.25 2.68
CA LEU A 170 -9.93 7.63 1.62
C LEU A 170 -8.81 6.76 2.21
N ARG A 171 -8.16 7.21 3.30
CA ARG A 171 -7.18 6.41 4.04
C ARG A 171 -7.79 5.15 4.67
N ALA A 172 -9.00 5.24 5.20
CA ALA A 172 -9.72 4.10 5.77
C ALA A 172 -10.07 3.05 4.69
N SER A 173 -10.47 3.49 3.49
CA SER A 173 -10.87 2.62 2.37
C SER A 173 -9.78 1.68 1.82
N ILE A 174 -8.52 1.93 2.19
CA ILE A 174 -7.35 1.13 1.79
C ILE A 174 -6.72 0.40 2.98
N ALA A 175 -7.31 0.50 4.17
CA ALA A 175 -6.74 -0.03 5.40
C ALA A 175 -6.91 -1.56 5.46
N SER A 176 -5.81 -2.25 5.74
CA SER A 176 -5.79 -3.69 5.97
C SER A 176 -4.51 -4.08 6.71
N ALA A 177 -4.57 -5.20 7.45
CA ALA A 177 -3.43 -5.71 8.20
C ALA A 177 -2.16 -5.87 7.34
N SER A 178 -2.33 -6.33 6.10
CA SER A 178 -1.25 -6.55 5.14
C SER A 178 -0.72 -5.24 4.56
N ASN A 179 -1.59 -4.28 4.21
CA ASN A 179 -1.17 -2.98 3.66
C ASN A 179 -0.46 -2.09 4.70
N ASP A 180 -0.72 -2.27 6.01
CA ASP A 180 0.04 -1.63 7.09
C ASP A 180 1.55 -1.96 7.02
N HIS A 181 1.93 -3.12 6.46
CA HIS A 181 3.34 -3.49 6.27
C HIS A 181 3.98 -2.86 5.02
N ARG A 182 3.17 -2.26 4.14
CA ARG A 182 3.59 -1.70 2.87
C ARG A 182 3.74 -0.19 2.93
N LEU A 183 2.73 0.52 3.46
CA LEU A 183 2.67 1.98 3.44
C LEU A 183 3.88 2.62 4.14
N GLY A 184 4.44 3.67 3.53
CA GLY A 184 5.55 4.47 4.07
C GLY A 184 6.95 3.89 3.85
N ALA A 185 7.11 2.90 2.98
CA ALA A 185 8.41 2.33 2.65
C ALA A 185 8.48 1.86 1.19
N ASN A 186 9.69 1.82 0.61
CA ASN A 186 10.02 1.13 -0.65
C ASN A 186 8.98 1.33 -1.78
N GLU A 187 8.84 2.57 -2.26
CA GLU A 187 7.90 3.01 -3.32
C GLU A 187 6.40 2.97 -2.99
N ALA A 188 6.00 2.52 -1.80
CA ALA A 188 4.62 2.68 -1.33
C ALA A 188 4.43 4.00 -0.58
N PRO A 189 3.38 4.78 -0.84
CA PRO A 189 3.17 6.09 -0.22
C PRO A 189 2.97 5.98 1.31
N PRO A 190 3.24 7.04 2.08
CA PRO A 190 2.96 7.08 3.52
C PRO A 190 1.44 7.05 3.78
N ALA A 191 1.06 6.83 5.05
CA ALA A 191 -0.33 6.86 5.49
C ALA A 191 -0.96 8.27 5.52
N ILE A 192 -0.18 9.32 5.21
CA ILE A 192 -0.63 10.70 5.12
C ILE A 192 -1.21 10.92 3.72
N ILE A 193 -2.51 11.14 3.61
CA ILE A 193 -3.14 11.43 2.31
C ILE A 193 -2.82 12.86 1.90
N SER A 194 -2.02 13.00 0.85
CA SER A 194 -1.68 14.26 0.19
C SER A 194 -1.88 14.15 -1.32
N VAL A 195 -2.09 15.30 -1.96
CA VAL A 195 -2.33 15.37 -3.40
C VAL A 195 -1.11 15.95 -4.10
N PHE A 196 -0.57 15.19 -5.04
CA PHE A 196 0.49 15.64 -5.94
C PHE A 196 -0.12 16.08 -7.29
N ILE A 197 0.16 17.30 -7.73
CA ILE A 197 -0.37 17.83 -8.99
C ILE A 197 0.70 18.22 -10.00
N GLY A 198 1.97 18.23 -9.58
CA GLY A 198 3.08 18.65 -10.40
C GLY A 198 3.29 20.16 -10.35
N SER A 199 4.57 20.56 -10.28
CA SER A 199 4.99 21.95 -10.14
C SER A 199 4.38 22.94 -11.16
N GLN A 200 4.10 22.49 -12.39
CA GLN A 200 3.49 23.32 -13.42
C GLN A 200 2.03 23.66 -13.08
N LEU A 201 1.20 22.65 -12.78
CA LEU A 201 -0.20 22.88 -12.41
C LEU A 201 -0.31 23.57 -11.06
N PHE A 202 0.58 23.26 -10.12
CA PHE A 202 0.66 23.97 -8.84
C PHE A 202 0.82 25.49 -9.03
N ARG A 203 1.75 25.93 -9.89
CA ARG A 203 1.93 27.35 -10.22
C ARG A 203 0.70 27.97 -10.88
N VAL A 204 0.01 27.24 -11.75
CA VAL A 204 -1.25 27.71 -12.36
C VAL A 204 -2.30 27.94 -11.28
N LEU A 205 -2.43 27.04 -10.30
CA LEU A 205 -3.37 27.24 -9.19
C LEU A 205 -2.96 28.44 -8.31
N GLU A 206 -1.67 28.65 -8.04
CA GLU A 206 -1.18 29.83 -7.31
C GLU A 206 -1.47 31.15 -8.05
N GLU A 207 -1.43 31.16 -9.38
CA GLU A 207 -1.81 32.33 -10.18
C GLU A 207 -3.33 32.56 -10.14
N LEU A 208 -4.14 31.51 -10.24
CA LEU A 208 -5.60 31.59 -10.13
C LEU A 208 -6.06 32.12 -8.77
N GLU A 209 -5.34 31.80 -7.70
CA GLU A 209 -5.63 32.29 -6.35
C GLU A 209 -5.51 33.82 -6.22
N LYS A 210 -4.59 34.44 -6.96
CA LYS A 210 -4.27 35.89 -6.89
C LYS A 210 -5.29 36.77 -7.60
N VAL A 211 -6.23 36.17 -8.31
CA VAL A 211 -7.26 36.87 -9.10
C VAL A 211 -8.26 37.57 -8.18
N THR A 212 -8.68 38.79 -8.56
CA THR A 212 -9.60 39.65 -7.81
C THR A 212 -10.98 39.03 -7.57
N GLU A 213 -11.60 39.40 -6.44
CA GLU A 213 -12.91 38.86 -6.02
C GLU A 213 -14.09 39.49 -6.72
N GLY A 214 -15.09 38.67 -7.00
CA GLY A 214 -16.36 39.09 -7.56
C GLY A 214 -16.26 39.36 -9.05
N LYS A 215 -16.73 40.54 -9.47
CA LYS A 215 -16.91 40.88 -10.87
C LYS A 215 -15.58 41.33 -11.49
N LEU A 216 -14.99 40.45 -12.28
CA LEU A 216 -13.77 40.74 -13.04
C LEU A 216 -14.00 41.84 -14.09
N SER A 217 -13.06 42.78 -14.18
CA SER A 217 -13.01 43.77 -15.25
C SER A 217 -12.75 43.11 -16.63
N PRO A 218 -13.02 43.81 -17.75
CA PRO A 218 -12.73 43.29 -19.08
C PRO A 218 -11.26 42.93 -19.29
N ASP A 219 -10.35 43.71 -18.72
CA ASP A 219 -8.90 43.50 -18.84
C ASP A 219 -8.45 42.27 -18.03
N GLU A 220 -8.93 42.13 -16.79
CA GLU A 220 -8.66 40.95 -15.94
C GLU A 220 -9.22 39.66 -16.56
N LYS A 221 -10.40 39.71 -17.18
CA LYS A 221 -10.96 38.57 -17.92
C LYS A 221 -10.08 38.15 -19.08
N THR A 222 -9.53 39.13 -19.79
CA THR A 222 -8.70 38.90 -20.96
C THR A 222 -7.35 38.32 -20.52
N ASP A 223 -6.75 38.89 -19.49
CA ASP A 223 -5.52 38.39 -18.88
C ASP A 223 -5.68 36.97 -18.33
N LEU A 224 -6.72 36.71 -17.54
CA LEU A 224 -7.02 35.38 -17.01
C LEU A 224 -7.18 34.33 -18.13
N LYS A 225 -7.92 34.68 -19.19
CA LYS A 225 -8.19 33.78 -20.32
C LYS A 225 -6.97 33.53 -21.20
N LEU A 226 -6.12 34.53 -21.41
CA LEU A 226 -4.97 34.43 -22.31
C LEU A 226 -3.70 33.96 -21.58
N ASN A 227 -3.48 34.45 -20.37
CA ASN A 227 -2.20 34.33 -19.67
C ASN A 227 -2.18 33.26 -18.57
N VAL A 228 -3.33 32.88 -18.01
CA VAL A 228 -3.40 31.84 -16.96
C VAL A 228 -4.08 30.58 -17.52
N VAL A 229 -5.36 30.70 -17.88
CA VAL A 229 -6.17 29.59 -18.41
C VAL A 229 -5.74 29.21 -19.83
N GLY A 230 -5.26 30.18 -20.62
CA GLY A 230 -4.74 29.96 -21.97
C GLY A 230 -3.34 29.34 -22.01
N LYS A 231 -2.59 29.38 -20.89
CA LYS A 231 -1.22 28.86 -20.79
C LYS A 231 -1.12 27.49 -20.10
N ILE A 232 -2.24 26.84 -19.75
CA ILE A 232 -2.20 25.46 -19.26
C ILE A 232 -1.50 24.62 -20.33
N PRO A 233 -0.30 24.09 -20.05
CA PRO A 233 0.50 23.41 -21.06
C PRO A 233 -0.23 22.15 -21.53
N GLU A 234 0.01 21.75 -22.79
CA GLU A 234 -0.28 20.38 -23.18
C GLU A 234 0.63 19.47 -22.36
N ILE A 235 0.08 18.84 -21.32
CA ILE A 235 0.82 17.92 -20.47
C ILE A 235 1.05 16.66 -21.31
N LEU A 236 2.29 16.47 -21.76
CA LEU A 236 2.72 15.23 -22.39
C LEU A 236 2.48 14.08 -21.39
N LEU A 237 1.87 12.99 -21.89
CA LEU A 237 1.36 11.83 -21.16
C LEU A 237 2.36 11.08 -20.24
N ASP A 238 3.58 11.59 -20.04
CA ASP A 238 4.61 10.94 -19.24
C ASP A 238 5.61 11.88 -18.54
N ASN A 239 5.46 13.21 -18.70
CA ASN A 239 6.42 14.21 -18.20
C ASN A 239 6.00 14.89 -16.87
N THR A 240 4.97 14.38 -16.19
CA THR A 240 4.71 14.81 -14.81
C THR A 240 5.84 14.29 -13.94
N ASP A 241 6.53 15.21 -13.27
CA ASP A 241 7.50 14.96 -12.21
C ASP A 241 7.03 13.76 -11.37
N ARG A 242 7.67 12.60 -11.54
CA ARG A 242 7.14 11.32 -11.05
C ARG A 242 7.45 11.21 -9.56
N ASN A 243 6.76 12.00 -8.75
CA ASN A 243 6.81 11.84 -7.32
C ASN A 243 6.05 10.56 -6.95
N ARG A 244 6.75 9.42 -6.98
CA ARG A 244 6.21 8.07 -6.71
C ARG A 244 5.71 7.91 -5.27
N THR A 245 6.12 8.79 -4.36
CA THR A 245 5.83 8.67 -2.93
C THR A 245 4.49 9.31 -2.52
N SER A 246 3.81 10.00 -3.45
CA SER A 246 2.47 10.56 -3.21
C SER A 246 1.37 9.49 -3.24
N PRO A 247 0.41 9.50 -2.29
CA PRO A 247 -0.71 8.56 -2.27
C PRO A 247 -1.79 8.87 -3.32
N PHE A 248 -1.94 10.14 -3.72
CA PHE A 248 -2.92 10.58 -4.71
C PHE A 248 -2.27 11.56 -5.69
N ALA A 249 -2.02 11.12 -6.92
CA ALA A 249 -1.20 11.88 -7.87
C ALA A 249 -1.95 12.15 -9.18
N PHE A 250 -1.90 13.38 -9.68
CA PHE A 250 -2.33 13.69 -11.03
C PHE A 250 -1.27 13.28 -12.05
N THR A 251 -1.62 12.38 -12.97
CA THR A 251 -0.71 11.83 -13.98
C THR A 251 -1.10 12.25 -15.39
N GLY A 252 -1.35 13.56 -15.55
CA GLY A 252 -1.54 14.24 -16.83
C GLY A 252 -2.99 14.31 -17.32
N ASN A 253 -3.76 13.24 -17.19
CA ASN A 253 -5.17 13.20 -17.62
C ASN A 253 -6.11 12.40 -16.69
N LYS A 254 -5.62 12.04 -15.51
CA LYS A 254 -6.28 11.20 -14.52
C LYS A 254 -5.59 11.38 -13.18
N PHE A 255 -6.27 10.99 -12.10
CA PHE A 255 -5.63 10.82 -10.81
C PHE A 255 -5.31 9.35 -10.55
N GLU A 256 -4.26 9.09 -9.79
CA GLU A 256 -3.81 7.76 -9.43
C GLU A 256 -3.81 7.63 -7.91
N ILE A 257 -4.60 6.68 -7.39
CA ILE A 257 -4.59 6.30 -5.97
C ILE A 257 -3.58 5.16 -5.80
N ARG A 258 -2.40 5.45 -5.27
CA ARG A 258 -1.28 4.50 -5.16
C ARG A 258 -1.28 3.68 -3.87
N ALA A 259 -2.02 4.16 -2.88
CA ALA A 259 -2.02 3.61 -1.53
C ALA A 259 -2.85 2.31 -1.39
N VAL A 260 -3.59 1.92 -2.44
CA VAL A 260 -4.39 0.67 -2.48
C VAL A 260 -3.48 -0.56 -2.47
N GLY A 261 -3.77 -1.52 -1.59
CA GLY A 261 -3.01 -2.78 -1.46
C GLY A 261 -3.27 -3.77 -2.61
N SER A 262 -2.28 -4.59 -2.95
CA SER A 262 -2.36 -5.60 -4.03
C SER A 262 -3.46 -6.65 -3.85
N SER A 263 -3.83 -6.98 -2.61
CA SER A 263 -4.89 -7.94 -2.30
C SER A 263 -6.28 -7.31 -2.20
N ALA A 264 -6.36 -5.98 -2.10
CA ALA A 264 -7.61 -5.26 -1.89
C ALA A 264 -8.54 -5.37 -3.11
N ASN A 265 -9.85 -5.39 -2.85
CA ASN A 265 -10.84 -5.18 -3.90
C ASN A 265 -10.91 -3.68 -4.22
N CYS A 266 -10.72 -3.31 -5.48
CA CYS A 266 -10.76 -1.92 -5.93
C CYS A 266 -12.09 -1.22 -5.60
N ALA A 267 -13.20 -1.97 -5.53
CA ALA A 267 -14.54 -1.47 -5.26
C ALA A 267 -14.59 -0.53 -4.06
N GLU A 268 -13.90 -0.85 -2.97
CA GLU A 268 -13.98 -0.07 -1.74
C GLU A 268 -13.44 1.35 -1.91
N SER A 269 -12.21 1.46 -2.41
CA SER A 269 -11.61 2.75 -2.72
C SER A 269 -12.35 3.51 -3.82
N MET A 270 -12.94 2.81 -4.80
CA MET A 270 -13.73 3.42 -5.87
C MET A 270 -15.09 3.92 -5.38
N THR A 271 -15.74 3.21 -4.47
CA THR A 271 -16.97 3.67 -3.80
C THR A 271 -16.69 4.96 -3.06
N VAL A 272 -15.61 5.02 -2.27
CA VAL A 272 -15.23 6.25 -1.57
C VAL A 272 -14.93 7.38 -2.55
N MET A 273 -14.01 7.16 -3.49
CA MET A 273 -13.57 8.19 -4.45
C MET A 273 -14.74 8.75 -5.26
N ASN A 274 -15.62 7.89 -5.79
CA ASN A 274 -16.78 8.32 -6.55
C ASN A 274 -17.81 9.05 -5.68
N THR A 275 -18.03 8.61 -4.43
CA THR A 275 -18.97 9.25 -3.50
C THR A 275 -18.50 10.65 -3.12
N ILE A 276 -17.23 10.81 -2.74
CA ILE A 276 -16.68 12.12 -2.34
C ILE A 276 -16.64 13.09 -3.53
N ALA A 277 -16.31 12.60 -4.73
CA ALA A 277 -16.32 13.42 -5.94
C ALA A 277 -17.74 13.86 -6.30
N ALA A 278 -18.73 12.95 -6.22
CA ALA A 278 -20.12 13.28 -6.49
C ALA A 278 -20.70 14.29 -5.48
N LYS A 279 -20.42 14.12 -4.19
CA LYS A 279 -20.80 15.09 -3.15
C LYS A 279 -20.22 16.47 -3.43
N GLN A 280 -18.92 16.53 -3.70
CA GLN A 280 -18.22 17.78 -3.94
C GLN A 280 -18.74 18.49 -5.20
N LEU A 281 -19.06 17.75 -6.27
CA LEU A 281 -19.66 18.34 -7.47
C LEU A 281 -21.08 18.87 -7.24
N ASN A 282 -21.88 18.19 -6.40
CA ASN A 282 -23.20 18.67 -6.00
C ASN A 282 -23.12 19.98 -5.19
N ASP A 283 -22.20 20.05 -4.24
CA ASP A 283 -21.97 21.25 -3.43
C ASP A 283 -21.47 22.41 -4.28
N PHE A 284 -20.48 22.16 -5.13
CA PHE A 284 -19.97 23.13 -6.08
C PHE A 284 -21.08 23.70 -6.97
N LYS A 285 -21.99 22.86 -7.46
CA LYS A 285 -23.11 23.31 -8.29
C LYS A 285 -24.04 24.25 -7.52
N LYS A 286 -24.37 23.91 -6.26
CA LYS A 286 -25.21 24.76 -5.39
C LYS A 286 -24.53 26.12 -5.13
N GLU A 287 -23.25 26.13 -4.81
CA GLU A 287 -22.48 27.35 -4.54
C GLU A 287 -22.36 28.25 -5.77
N VAL A 288 -22.11 27.66 -6.95
CA VAL A 288 -22.05 28.42 -8.21
C VAL A 288 -23.41 29.01 -8.56
N ASP A 289 -24.50 28.26 -8.40
CA ASP A 289 -25.85 28.75 -8.69
C ASP A 289 -26.22 29.92 -7.78
N ALA A 290 -25.89 29.83 -6.49
CA ALA A 290 -26.12 30.92 -5.53
C ALA A 290 -25.41 32.22 -5.96
N LEU A 291 -24.16 32.14 -6.46
CA LEU A 291 -23.47 33.31 -7.00
C LEU A 291 -24.12 33.84 -8.29
N ILE A 292 -24.59 32.96 -9.17
CA ILE A 292 -25.30 33.38 -10.39
C ILE A 292 -26.58 34.15 -10.05
N GLU A 293 -27.32 33.74 -9.00
CA GLU A 293 -28.52 34.43 -8.53
C GLU A 293 -28.23 35.86 -8.05
N THR A 294 -27.02 36.14 -7.55
CA THR A 294 -26.59 37.51 -7.19
C THR A 294 -26.28 38.40 -8.41
N GLY A 295 -26.33 37.84 -9.64
CA GLY A 295 -26.10 38.56 -10.90
C GLY A 295 -24.71 38.39 -11.51
N LEU A 296 -23.86 37.51 -10.96
CA LEU A 296 -22.58 37.12 -11.57
C LEU A 296 -22.81 36.28 -12.82
N LYS A 297 -21.94 36.43 -13.83
CA LYS A 297 -21.97 35.53 -15.00
C LYS A 297 -21.47 34.15 -14.60
N LYS A 298 -21.96 33.10 -15.28
CA LYS A 298 -21.56 31.70 -15.03
C LYS A 298 -20.04 31.50 -14.92
N ASP A 299 -19.27 31.98 -15.89
CA ASP A 299 -17.81 31.84 -15.87
C ASP A 299 -17.20 32.53 -14.64
N GLU A 300 -17.70 33.72 -14.28
CA GLU A 300 -17.22 34.48 -13.12
C GLU A 300 -17.55 33.78 -11.80
N ALA A 301 -18.78 33.25 -11.66
CA ALA A 301 -19.20 32.47 -10.50
C ALA A 301 -18.32 31.22 -10.31
N ILE A 302 -18.06 30.48 -11.39
CA ILE A 302 -17.16 29.32 -11.37
C ILE A 302 -15.77 29.73 -10.88
N PHE A 303 -15.16 30.77 -11.46
CA PHE A 303 -13.82 31.21 -11.05
C PHE A 303 -13.76 31.61 -9.58
N ASN A 304 -14.76 32.31 -9.07
CA ASN A 304 -14.80 32.73 -7.67
C ASN A 304 -14.81 31.51 -6.73
N ILE A 305 -15.64 30.50 -6.99
CA ILE A 305 -15.68 29.28 -6.17
C ILE A 305 -14.37 28.48 -6.30
N LEU A 306 -13.85 28.26 -7.51
CA LEU A 306 -12.59 27.53 -7.70
C LEU A 306 -11.44 28.20 -6.97
N ARG A 307 -11.38 29.53 -6.95
CA ARG A 307 -10.37 30.29 -6.22
C ARG A 307 -10.44 30.03 -4.72
N GLU A 308 -11.62 30.05 -4.12
CA GLU A 308 -11.77 29.75 -2.69
C GLU A 308 -11.41 28.29 -2.37
N TYR A 309 -11.76 27.35 -3.25
CA TYR A 309 -11.36 25.95 -3.07
C TYR A 309 -9.84 25.77 -3.16
N ILE A 310 -9.15 26.46 -4.09
CA ILE A 310 -7.69 26.42 -4.18
C ILE A 310 -7.06 26.88 -2.86
N LYS A 311 -7.56 27.98 -2.26
CA LYS A 311 -7.08 28.47 -0.95
C LYS A 311 -7.24 27.42 0.15
N GLN A 312 -8.41 26.79 0.21
CA GLN A 312 -8.71 25.76 1.22
C GLN A 312 -7.83 24.52 1.03
N CYS A 313 -7.59 24.11 -0.22
CA CYS A 313 -6.89 22.87 -0.53
C CYS A 313 -5.36 22.96 -0.41
N LYS A 314 -4.79 24.14 -0.13
CA LYS A 314 -3.33 24.33 -0.02
C LYS A 314 -2.67 23.35 0.94
N ASN A 315 -3.36 23.02 2.03
CA ASN A 315 -2.80 22.16 3.06
C ASN A 315 -2.56 20.73 2.56
N ILE A 316 -3.45 20.19 1.70
CA ILE A 316 -3.32 18.82 1.19
C ILE A 316 -2.38 18.70 -0.03
N MET A 317 -2.14 19.79 -0.75
CA MET A 317 -1.26 19.78 -1.92
C MET A 317 0.22 19.72 -1.49
N PHE A 318 0.93 18.69 -1.96
CA PHE A 318 2.33 18.46 -1.61
C PHE A 318 3.14 17.92 -2.79
N GLU A 319 4.24 18.61 -3.09
CA GLU A 319 5.09 18.35 -4.26
C GLU A 319 6.44 17.71 -3.89
N GLY A 320 6.74 17.57 -2.59
CA GLY A 320 8.03 17.09 -2.08
C GLY A 320 8.06 15.59 -1.78
N ASP A 321 9.15 15.13 -1.14
CA ASP A 321 9.30 13.73 -0.77
C ASP A 321 8.40 13.33 0.41
N GLY A 322 7.40 12.49 0.14
CA GLY A 322 6.47 11.95 1.12
C GLY A 322 7.10 11.03 2.18
N TYR A 323 8.34 10.56 2.00
CA TYR A 323 9.03 9.74 3.01
C TYR A 323 9.81 10.53 4.05
N SER A 324 10.03 11.81 3.82
CA SER A 324 10.82 12.61 4.74
C SER A 324 10.13 12.77 6.10
N ASP A 325 10.91 12.67 7.18
CA ASP A 325 10.44 13.01 8.53
C ASP A 325 9.96 14.47 8.62
N ASP A 326 10.53 15.33 7.76
CA ASP A 326 10.12 16.71 7.62
C ASP A 326 8.70 16.83 7.06
N TRP A 327 8.33 15.99 6.08
CA TRP A 327 6.95 15.92 5.60
C TRP A 327 6.00 15.48 6.69
N ALA A 328 6.35 14.47 7.51
CA ALA A 328 5.47 14.04 8.60
C ALA A 328 5.18 15.18 9.60
N LYS A 329 6.19 15.97 9.97
CA LYS A 329 6.04 17.13 10.86
C LYS A 329 5.29 18.28 10.19
N GLU A 330 5.50 18.48 8.89
CA GLU A 330 4.83 19.52 8.13
C GLU A 330 3.34 19.19 7.91
N ALA A 331 3.02 17.95 7.59
CA ALA A 331 1.67 17.43 7.44
C ALA A 331 0.85 17.65 8.72
N GLU A 332 1.42 17.35 9.89
CA GLU A 332 0.79 17.62 11.19
C GLU A 332 0.50 19.12 11.38
N LYS A 333 1.45 20.01 11.07
CA LYS A 333 1.23 21.47 11.12
C LYS A 333 0.15 21.95 10.15
N ARG A 334 -0.01 21.26 9.02
CA ARG A 334 -1.03 21.51 7.99
C ARG A 334 -2.40 20.89 8.35
N GLY A 335 -2.48 20.13 9.45
CA GLY A 335 -3.71 19.47 9.92
C GLY A 335 -4.03 18.16 9.19
N LEU A 336 -3.05 17.53 8.53
CA LEU A 336 -3.22 16.24 7.88
C LEU A 336 -2.89 15.10 8.87
N ASN A 337 -3.80 14.14 8.99
CA ASN A 337 -3.61 13.00 9.87
C ASN A 337 -2.62 11.98 9.29
N ASN A 338 -1.87 11.32 10.18
CA ASN A 338 -0.96 10.22 9.85
C ASN A 338 -1.46 8.92 10.51
N LEU A 339 -2.52 8.34 9.95
CA LEU A 339 -3.18 7.14 10.48
C LEU A 339 -2.41 5.90 10.04
N LYS A 340 -1.33 5.58 10.75
CA LYS A 340 -0.36 4.55 10.37
C LYS A 340 -0.96 3.15 10.41
N THR A 341 -1.85 2.89 11.35
CA THR A 341 -2.38 1.55 11.58
C THR A 341 -3.82 1.42 11.09
N THR A 342 -4.21 0.20 10.73
CA THR A 342 -5.57 -0.10 10.29
C THR A 342 -6.63 0.24 11.36
N PRO A 343 -6.48 -0.10 12.66
CA PRO A 343 -7.48 0.26 13.66
C PRO A 343 -7.66 1.78 13.82
N GLU A 344 -6.58 2.58 13.74
CA GLU A 344 -6.66 4.05 13.77
C GLU A 344 -7.40 4.61 12.56
N ALA A 345 -7.14 4.05 11.37
CA ALA A 345 -7.80 4.46 10.13
C ALA A 345 -9.29 4.08 10.13
N LEU A 346 -9.63 2.85 10.51
CA LEU A 346 -11.00 2.36 10.54
C LEU A 346 -11.87 3.08 11.59
N LYS A 347 -11.27 3.54 12.68
CA LYS A 347 -11.98 4.37 13.67
C LYS A 347 -12.60 5.63 13.06
N GLN A 348 -11.95 6.20 12.03
CA GLN A 348 -12.45 7.41 11.37
C GLN A 348 -13.73 7.16 10.58
N GLU A 349 -14.04 5.93 10.14
CA GLU A 349 -15.29 5.65 9.40
C GLU A 349 -16.54 5.97 10.22
N MET A 350 -16.43 6.01 11.55
CA MET A 350 -17.51 6.34 12.47
C MET A 350 -17.66 7.85 12.73
N ASP A 351 -16.87 8.70 12.08
CA ASP A 351 -17.07 10.15 12.14
C ASP A 351 -18.46 10.52 11.57
N GLU A 352 -19.21 11.33 12.32
CA GLU A 352 -20.55 11.80 11.93
C GLU A 352 -20.56 12.43 10.53
N LYS A 353 -19.47 13.09 10.15
CA LYS A 353 -19.31 13.67 8.80
C LYS A 353 -19.33 12.62 7.70
N PHE A 354 -18.71 11.47 7.91
CA PHE A 354 -18.62 10.41 6.90
C PHE A 354 -19.90 9.58 6.85
N LEU A 355 -20.53 9.37 8.00
CA LEU A 355 -21.84 8.75 8.09
C LEU A 355 -22.89 9.60 7.34
N ALA A 356 -22.91 10.92 7.60
CA ALA A 356 -23.79 11.85 6.91
C ALA A 356 -23.52 11.91 5.40
N LEU A 357 -22.26 11.84 4.97
CA LEU A 357 -21.90 11.75 3.55
C LEU A 357 -22.59 10.57 2.87
N TYR A 358 -22.47 9.36 3.44
CA TYR A 358 -23.04 8.17 2.81
C TYR A 358 -24.57 8.19 2.79
N GLU A 359 -25.21 8.69 3.84
CA GLU A 359 -26.67 8.81 3.91
C GLU A 359 -27.20 9.87 2.95
N GLU A 360 -26.60 11.06 2.89
CA GLU A 360 -26.99 12.13 1.96
C GLU A 360 -26.84 11.66 0.50
N MET A 361 -25.77 10.92 0.20
CA MET A 361 -25.50 10.41 -1.14
C MET A 361 -26.27 9.11 -1.47
N GLY A 362 -27.03 8.55 -0.52
CA GLY A 362 -27.81 7.33 -0.72
C GLY A 362 -26.96 6.08 -1.00
N ILE A 363 -25.74 6.03 -0.47
CA ILE A 363 -24.77 4.95 -0.71
C ILE A 363 -24.87 3.88 0.37
N PHE A 364 -24.84 4.28 1.65
CA PHE A 364 -25.00 3.40 2.80
C PHE A 364 -25.83 4.11 3.87
N THR A 365 -26.59 3.32 4.62
CA THR A 365 -27.19 3.72 5.88
C THR A 365 -26.16 3.65 7.02
N HIS A 366 -26.38 4.40 8.11
CA HIS A 366 -25.53 4.32 9.31
C HIS A 366 -25.23 2.87 9.74
N ARG A 367 -26.27 2.04 9.84
CA ARG A 367 -26.16 0.63 10.24
C ARG A 367 -25.28 -0.19 9.29
N GLU A 368 -25.32 0.09 8.00
CA GLU A 368 -24.46 -0.60 7.03
C GLU A 368 -23.00 -0.19 7.18
N VAL A 369 -22.71 1.08 7.47
CA VAL A 369 -21.34 1.55 7.73
C VAL A 369 -20.81 0.92 9.02
N GLU A 370 -21.58 0.90 10.11
CA GLU A 370 -21.21 0.24 11.38
C GLU A 370 -20.89 -1.25 11.17
N ALA A 371 -21.78 -2.00 10.51
CA ALA A 371 -21.57 -3.42 10.26
C ALA A 371 -20.33 -3.69 9.39
N ARG A 372 -20.09 -2.86 8.36
CA ARG A 372 -18.90 -3.00 7.52
C ARG A 372 -17.63 -2.69 8.29
N ASN A 373 -17.65 -1.67 9.15
CA ASN A 373 -16.52 -1.31 9.99
C ASN A 373 -16.17 -2.44 10.97
N GLU A 374 -17.18 -2.99 11.64
CA GLU A 374 -17.03 -4.13 12.55
C GLU A 374 -16.40 -5.34 11.85
N ILE A 375 -16.89 -5.71 10.66
CA ILE A 375 -16.32 -6.81 9.86
C ILE A 375 -14.85 -6.56 9.50
N LYS A 376 -14.47 -5.32 9.16
CA LYS A 376 -13.07 -4.99 8.85
C LYS A 376 -12.17 -5.09 10.08
N LEU A 377 -12.64 -4.63 11.24
CA LEU A 377 -11.92 -4.73 12.52
C LEU A 377 -11.76 -6.19 12.98
N GLU A 378 -12.80 -7.00 12.85
CA GLU A 378 -12.75 -8.44 13.10
C GLU A 378 -11.78 -9.15 12.16
N LYS A 379 -11.82 -8.82 10.86
CA LYS A 379 -10.89 -9.36 9.87
C LYS A 379 -9.45 -9.01 10.22
N TYR A 380 -9.18 -7.76 10.60
CA TYR A 380 -7.85 -7.34 11.05
C TYR A 380 -7.38 -8.17 12.24
N SER A 381 -8.20 -8.23 13.31
CA SER A 381 -7.88 -8.98 14.53
C SER A 381 -7.62 -10.46 14.26
N THR A 382 -8.44 -11.06 13.38
CA THR A 382 -8.32 -12.46 12.97
C THR A 382 -7.04 -12.73 12.20
N VAL A 383 -6.66 -11.85 11.27
CA VAL A 383 -5.41 -12.00 10.52
C VAL A 383 -4.20 -11.96 11.46
N ILE A 384 -4.15 -10.99 12.38
CA ILE A 384 -3.05 -10.89 13.35
C ILE A 384 -3.04 -12.09 14.32
N ASP A 385 -4.20 -12.59 14.75
CA ASP A 385 -4.30 -13.82 15.57
C ASP A 385 -3.75 -15.06 14.84
N ILE A 386 -4.07 -15.22 13.54
CA ILE A 386 -3.54 -16.30 12.71
C ILE A 386 -2.02 -16.19 12.57
N GLU A 387 -1.50 -15.00 12.23
CA GLU A 387 -0.05 -14.77 12.14
C GLU A 387 0.64 -15.10 13.49
N ALA A 388 0.07 -14.67 14.61
CA ALA A 388 0.60 -14.95 15.95
C ALA A 388 0.65 -16.46 16.25
N ARG A 389 -0.38 -17.21 15.88
CA ARG A 389 -0.44 -18.68 16.05
C ARG A 389 0.62 -19.36 15.21
N VAL A 390 0.68 -19.04 13.92
CA VAL A 390 1.62 -19.65 12.98
C VAL A 390 3.07 -19.35 13.38
N LEU A 391 3.37 -18.11 13.76
CA LEU A 391 4.69 -17.73 14.28
C LEU A 391 5.06 -18.54 15.53
N SER A 392 4.13 -18.64 16.50
CA SER A 392 4.34 -19.39 17.75
C SER A 392 4.65 -20.87 17.47
N ASP A 393 3.89 -21.47 16.57
CA ASP A 393 4.00 -22.90 16.24
C ASP A 393 5.29 -23.20 15.48
N ILE A 394 5.65 -22.40 14.47
CA ILE A 394 6.90 -22.57 13.71
C ILE A 394 8.11 -22.34 14.62
N ALA A 395 8.08 -21.28 15.43
CA ALA A 395 9.17 -20.96 16.35
C ALA A 395 9.44 -22.12 17.35
N ARG A 396 8.37 -22.69 17.94
CA ARG A 396 8.49 -23.78 18.91
C ARG A 396 8.82 -25.13 18.30
N ASN A 397 8.19 -25.47 17.17
CA ASN A 397 8.24 -26.83 16.63
C ASN A 397 9.30 -27.01 15.55
N HIS A 398 9.75 -25.94 14.89
CA HIS A 398 10.72 -26.01 13.79
C HIS A 398 12.04 -25.34 14.17
N ILE A 399 12.01 -24.06 14.55
CA ILE A 399 13.23 -23.26 14.78
C ILE A 399 14.00 -23.72 16.02
N ILE A 400 13.35 -23.74 17.19
CA ILE A 400 14.00 -24.15 18.44
C ILE A 400 14.62 -25.56 18.34
N PRO A 401 13.92 -26.61 17.85
CA PRO A 401 14.50 -27.94 17.75
C PRO A 401 15.73 -28.01 16.84
N SER A 402 15.72 -27.28 15.72
CA SER A 402 16.83 -27.23 14.78
C SER A 402 18.06 -26.53 15.40
N ALA A 403 17.83 -25.43 16.10
CA ALA A 403 18.88 -24.72 16.82
C ALA A 403 19.50 -25.57 17.94
N LEU A 404 18.68 -26.29 18.72
CA LEU A 404 19.15 -27.20 19.77
C LEU A 404 19.89 -28.41 19.20
N ASN A 405 19.46 -28.94 18.05
CA ASN A 405 20.17 -30.02 17.36
C ASN A 405 21.59 -29.58 16.99
N TYR A 406 21.73 -28.42 16.35
CA TYR A 406 23.03 -27.86 15.99
C TYR A 406 23.87 -27.52 17.23
N GLN A 407 23.25 -26.96 18.27
CA GLN A 407 23.92 -26.69 19.54
C GLN A 407 24.52 -27.96 20.16
N ASN A 408 23.82 -29.10 20.10
CA ASN A 408 24.36 -30.38 20.58
C ASN A 408 25.59 -30.81 19.77
N ARG A 409 25.61 -30.63 18.44
CA ARG A 409 26.80 -30.90 17.60
C ARG A 409 28.00 -30.06 18.05
N LEU A 410 27.78 -28.77 18.35
CA LEU A 410 28.83 -27.88 18.84
C LEU A 410 29.31 -28.31 20.24
N ILE A 411 28.41 -28.70 21.13
CA ILE A 411 28.76 -29.18 22.47
C ILE A 411 29.63 -30.44 22.38
N GLU A 412 29.28 -31.40 21.53
CA GLU A 412 30.10 -32.61 21.32
C GLU A 412 31.47 -32.27 20.72
N ASN A 413 31.54 -31.30 19.80
CA ASN A 413 32.83 -30.79 19.30
C ASN A 413 33.69 -30.20 20.43
N VAL A 414 33.11 -29.35 21.28
CA VAL A 414 33.80 -28.73 22.43
C VAL A 414 34.26 -29.79 23.44
N LYS A 415 33.44 -30.80 23.75
CA LYS A 415 33.83 -31.92 24.62
C LYS A 415 35.02 -32.69 24.02
N GLY A 416 34.96 -33.03 22.74
CA GLY A 416 36.05 -33.72 22.04
C GLY A 416 37.35 -32.92 22.03
N LEU A 417 37.29 -31.60 21.82
CA LEU A 417 38.46 -30.71 21.94
C LEU A 417 39.05 -30.75 23.37
N LYS A 418 38.21 -30.76 24.40
CA LYS A 418 38.67 -30.84 25.79
C LYS A 418 39.32 -32.19 26.13
N GLU A 419 38.84 -33.27 25.53
CA GLU A 419 39.41 -34.61 25.74
C GLU A 419 40.78 -34.76 25.06
N ILE A 420 40.95 -34.14 23.88
CA ILE A 420 42.21 -34.17 23.13
C ILE A 420 43.25 -33.19 23.69
N PHE A 421 42.81 -31.98 24.08
CA PHE A 421 43.68 -30.89 24.53
C PHE A 421 43.51 -30.62 26.02
N GLY A 422 44.61 -30.51 26.77
CA GLY A 422 44.56 -30.20 28.20
C GLY A 422 43.95 -28.81 28.51
N ASP A 423 43.57 -28.58 29.77
CA ASP A 423 42.76 -27.42 30.21
C ASP A 423 43.30 -26.02 29.81
N LYS A 424 44.61 -25.88 29.59
CA LYS A 424 45.23 -24.61 29.17
C LYS A 424 45.04 -24.31 27.69
N GLU A 425 45.18 -25.30 26.82
CA GLU A 425 45.09 -25.11 25.35
C GLU A 425 43.63 -25.13 24.88
N PHE A 426 42.82 -26.00 25.48
CA PHE A 426 41.39 -26.13 25.19
C PHE A 426 40.64 -24.80 25.24
N LYS A 427 40.84 -23.99 26.30
CA LYS A 427 40.12 -22.73 26.49
C LYS A 427 40.34 -21.74 25.35
N SER A 428 41.53 -21.73 24.75
CA SER A 428 41.82 -20.86 23.61
C SER A 428 41.23 -21.43 22.31
N LEU A 429 41.34 -22.75 22.11
CA LEU A 429 40.93 -23.41 20.87
C LEU A 429 39.41 -23.53 20.72
N ALA A 430 38.68 -23.69 21.82
CA ALA A 430 37.23 -23.86 21.85
C ALA A 430 36.46 -22.54 22.08
N LYS A 431 37.16 -21.40 22.19
CA LYS A 431 36.57 -20.11 22.59
C LYS A 431 35.40 -19.72 21.69
N GLU A 432 35.60 -19.78 20.38
CA GLU A 432 34.60 -19.34 19.40
C GLU A 432 33.39 -20.29 19.36
N GLN A 433 33.61 -21.60 19.52
CA GLN A 433 32.54 -22.60 19.62
C GLN A 433 31.72 -22.41 20.89
N MET A 434 32.36 -22.14 22.04
CA MET A 434 31.67 -21.82 23.29
C MET A 434 30.86 -20.51 23.18
N SER A 435 31.40 -19.50 22.48
CA SER A 435 30.67 -18.26 22.19
C SER A 435 29.43 -18.53 21.35
N LEU A 436 29.56 -19.32 20.27
CA LEU A 436 28.44 -19.69 19.40
C LEU A 436 27.35 -20.47 20.15
N ILE A 437 27.74 -21.43 21.02
CA ILE A 437 26.80 -22.15 21.89
C ILE A 437 26.03 -21.18 22.81
N THR A 438 26.72 -20.17 23.33
CA THR A 438 26.11 -19.14 24.20
C THR A 438 25.09 -18.32 23.41
N SER A 439 25.47 -17.79 22.24
CA SER A 439 24.57 -17.01 21.39
C SER A 439 23.34 -17.82 20.94
N ILE A 440 23.50 -19.10 20.59
CA ILE A 440 22.38 -19.98 20.27
C ILE A 440 21.45 -20.14 21.49
N SER A 441 22.00 -20.39 22.69
CA SER A 441 21.19 -20.50 23.92
C SER A 441 20.39 -19.22 24.20
N GLU A 442 21.02 -18.06 24.05
CA GLU A 442 20.39 -16.76 24.28
C GLU A 442 19.21 -16.54 23.31
N ASN A 443 19.42 -16.79 22.02
CA ASN A 443 18.36 -16.62 21.02
C ASN A 443 17.23 -17.66 21.19
N VAL A 444 17.54 -18.91 21.50
CA VAL A 444 16.52 -19.92 21.85
C VAL A 444 15.70 -19.47 23.07
N SER A 445 16.35 -18.91 24.09
CA SER A 445 15.66 -18.37 25.28
C SER A 445 14.76 -17.19 24.93
N LYS A 446 15.24 -16.24 24.10
CA LYS A 446 14.44 -15.10 23.63
C LYS A 446 13.19 -15.56 22.89
N ILE A 447 13.33 -16.52 21.96
CA ILE A 447 12.19 -17.09 21.22
C ILE A 447 11.20 -17.74 22.19
N LYS A 448 11.69 -18.57 23.12
CA LYS A 448 10.81 -19.28 24.06
C LYS A 448 9.98 -18.31 24.92
N VAL A 449 10.63 -17.32 25.53
CA VAL A 449 9.96 -16.29 26.35
C VAL A 449 9.03 -15.44 25.48
N GLY A 450 9.49 -14.99 24.32
CA GLY A 450 8.69 -14.22 23.38
C GLY A 450 7.40 -14.93 22.96
N VAL A 451 7.46 -16.24 22.69
CA VAL A 451 6.26 -17.02 22.36
C VAL A 451 5.32 -17.17 23.56
N GLU A 452 5.84 -17.34 24.79
CA GLU A 452 4.99 -17.38 25.99
C GLU A 452 4.24 -16.05 26.20
N ASP A 453 4.93 -14.92 26.03
CA ASP A 453 4.34 -13.60 26.15
C ASP A 453 3.36 -13.29 25.01
N LEU A 454 3.69 -13.73 23.79
CA LEU A 454 2.79 -13.63 22.64
C LEU A 454 1.47 -14.37 22.88
N ILE A 455 1.52 -15.59 23.42
CA ILE A 455 0.31 -16.36 23.74
C ILE A 455 -0.52 -15.62 24.80
N LYS A 456 0.08 -15.11 25.88
CA LYS A 456 -0.64 -14.37 26.92
C LYS A 456 -1.31 -13.11 26.36
N ALA A 457 -0.58 -12.33 25.57
CA ALA A 457 -1.09 -11.10 24.96
C ALA A 457 -2.26 -11.39 24.01
N ARG A 458 -2.14 -12.46 23.21
CA ARG A 458 -3.21 -12.92 22.30
C ARG A 458 -4.48 -13.34 23.04
N GLU A 459 -4.37 -14.15 24.09
CA GLU A 459 -5.54 -14.55 24.87
C GLU A 459 -6.21 -13.34 25.57
N ALA A 460 -5.41 -12.38 26.04
CA ALA A 460 -5.95 -11.12 26.59
C ALA A 460 -6.68 -10.29 25.53
N ALA A 461 -6.10 -10.11 24.34
CA ALA A 461 -6.73 -9.38 23.23
C ALA A 461 -8.03 -10.07 22.76
N LYS A 462 -8.01 -11.40 22.62
CA LYS A 462 -9.17 -12.20 22.22
C LYS A 462 -10.34 -12.09 23.21
N ALA A 463 -10.07 -11.86 24.49
CA ALA A 463 -11.11 -11.71 25.51
C ALA A 463 -11.84 -10.35 25.44
N VAL A 464 -11.34 -9.38 24.68
CA VAL A 464 -11.99 -8.08 24.46
C VAL A 464 -13.16 -8.24 23.50
N THR A 465 -14.34 -7.76 23.90
CA THR A 465 -15.60 -7.96 23.16
C THR A 465 -15.91 -6.86 22.15
N GLU A 466 -15.39 -5.65 22.35
CA GLU A 466 -15.59 -4.53 21.40
C GLU A 466 -14.56 -4.62 20.27
N SER A 467 -15.03 -4.67 19.02
CA SER A 467 -14.20 -4.91 17.83
C SER A 467 -13.09 -3.87 17.66
N GLN A 468 -13.37 -2.58 17.88
CA GLN A 468 -12.36 -1.52 17.77
C GLN A 468 -11.26 -1.67 18.81
N LYS A 469 -11.61 -1.82 20.10
CA LYS A 469 -10.62 -2.07 21.17
C LYS A 469 -9.86 -3.37 20.98
N GLN A 470 -10.52 -4.44 20.52
CA GLN A 470 -9.85 -5.71 20.25
C GLN A 470 -8.78 -5.53 19.16
N ALA A 471 -9.12 -4.84 18.06
CA ALA A 471 -8.17 -4.57 16.99
C ALA A 471 -6.99 -3.71 17.47
N GLU A 472 -7.24 -2.71 18.33
CA GLU A 472 -6.19 -1.91 18.98
C GLU A 472 -5.29 -2.76 19.89
N GLU A 473 -5.83 -3.72 20.64
CA GLU A 473 -5.04 -4.65 21.48
C GLU A 473 -4.14 -5.56 20.63
N TYR A 474 -4.67 -6.13 19.54
CA TYR A 474 -3.86 -6.90 18.60
C TYR A 474 -2.76 -6.04 17.96
N CYS A 475 -3.08 -4.82 17.53
CA CYS A 475 -2.14 -3.91 16.91
C CYS A 475 -1.02 -3.47 17.87
N ASN A 476 -1.37 -3.09 19.10
CA ASN A 476 -0.46 -2.40 20.01
C ASN A 476 0.26 -3.35 20.99
N LYS A 477 -0.28 -4.55 21.24
CA LYS A 477 0.29 -5.48 22.23
C LYS A 477 0.68 -6.84 21.65
N VAL A 478 -0.03 -7.34 20.64
CA VAL A 478 0.26 -8.66 20.05
C VAL A 478 1.28 -8.55 18.92
N LYS A 479 0.99 -7.72 17.90
CA LYS A 479 1.83 -7.54 16.71
C LYS A 479 3.30 -7.16 17.04
N PRO A 480 3.60 -6.26 18.00
CA PRO A 480 4.99 -5.88 18.29
C PRO A 480 5.85 -7.02 18.85
N LEU A 481 5.24 -8.06 19.43
CA LEU A 481 5.96 -9.23 19.93
C LEU A 481 6.51 -10.12 18.79
N PHE A 482 6.03 -9.92 17.56
CA PHE A 482 6.50 -10.69 16.40
C PHE A 482 7.97 -10.38 16.12
N ASP A 483 8.36 -9.11 16.20
CA ASP A 483 9.73 -8.67 15.88
C ASP A 483 10.75 -9.31 16.82
N THR A 484 10.42 -9.43 18.11
CA THR A 484 11.31 -10.09 19.09
C THR A 484 11.59 -11.55 18.72
N ILE A 485 10.55 -12.28 18.30
CA ILE A 485 10.68 -13.69 17.90
C ILE A 485 11.40 -13.79 16.56
N ARG A 486 11.08 -12.89 15.63
CA ARG A 486 11.68 -12.84 14.30
C ARG A 486 13.17 -12.58 14.39
N ASP A 487 13.59 -11.51 15.04
CA ASP A 487 14.99 -11.11 15.13
C ASP A 487 15.86 -12.23 15.70
N ALA A 488 15.40 -12.87 16.80
CA ALA A 488 16.11 -14.00 17.39
C ALA A 488 16.13 -15.25 16.47
N SER A 489 15.09 -15.46 15.66
CA SER A 489 15.04 -16.56 14.69
C SER A 489 15.93 -16.30 13.47
N ASP A 490 15.95 -15.07 12.97
CA ASP A 490 16.76 -14.64 11.84
C ASP A 490 18.26 -14.67 12.22
N ASP A 491 18.60 -14.32 13.46
CA ASP A 491 19.96 -14.51 14.01
C ASP A 491 20.36 -15.99 14.02
N LEU A 492 19.44 -16.89 14.44
CA LEU A 492 19.70 -18.33 14.43
C LEU A 492 19.88 -18.87 12.99
N GLU A 493 19.16 -18.34 12.00
CA GLU A 493 19.31 -18.72 10.59
C GLU A 493 20.75 -18.52 10.09
N MET A 494 21.42 -17.48 10.58
CA MET A 494 22.81 -17.16 10.23
C MET A 494 23.84 -18.01 10.99
N MET A 495 23.47 -18.55 12.15
CA MET A 495 24.37 -19.30 13.03
C MET A 495 24.29 -20.81 12.80
N VAL A 496 23.09 -21.32 12.49
CA VAL A 496 22.82 -22.74 12.32
C VAL A 496 23.26 -23.21 10.94
N ASP A 497 23.83 -24.43 10.90
CA ASP A 497 24.20 -25.11 9.66
C ASP A 497 23.03 -25.15 8.66
N ASP A 498 23.30 -24.77 7.39
CA ASP A 498 22.30 -24.66 6.33
C ASP A 498 21.59 -26.00 6.09
N GLU A 499 22.32 -27.12 6.22
CA GLU A 499 21.78 -28.48 6.09
C GLU A 499 20.72 -28.81 7.15
N LEU A 500 20.80 -28.18 8.32
CA LEU A 500 19.88 -28.39 9.44
C LEU A 500 18.76 -27.35 9.52
N TRP A 501 18.82 -26.29 8.70
CA TRP A 501 17.84 -25.22 8.79
C TRP A 501 16.48 -25.68 8.23
N PRO A 502 15.37 -25.54 9.00
CA PRO A 502 14.12 -26.24 8.67
C PRO A 502 13.26 -25.52 7.62
N MET A 503 13.61 -24.30 7.23
CA MET A 503 12.79 -23.44 6.36
C MET A 503 13.60 -22.98 5.15
N THR A 504 12.99 -22.91 3.98
CA THR A 504 13.63 -22.33 2.80
C THR A 504 14.01 -20.87 3.03
N LYS A 505 15.26 -20.52 2.68
CA LYS A 505 15.83 -19.19 2.91
C LYS A 505 15.38 -18.21 1.83
N TYR A 506 15.40 -16.91 2.15
CA TYR A 506 15.01 -15.88 1.18
C TYR A 506 15.86 -15.91 -0.10
N ARG A 507 17.16 -16.22 0.01
CA ARG A 507 18.07 -16.35 -1.15
C ARG A 507 17.58 -17.37 -2.18
N GLU A 508 16.84 -18.39 -1.73
CA GLU A 508 16.30 -19.44 -2.58
C GLU A 508 14.97 -19.00 -3.20
N MET A 509 14.07 -18.45 -2.39
CA MET A 509 12.74 -18.00 -2.86
C MET A 509 12.79 -16.82 -3.83
N LEU A 510 13.77 -15.92 -3.69
CA LEU A 510 13.85 -14.69 -4.47
C LEU A 510 14.68 -14.81 -5.76
N PHE A 511 15.59 -15.79 -5.85
CA PHE A 511 16.56 -15.84 -6.96
C PHE A 511 16.65 -17.18 -7.69
N THR A 512 16.05 -18.24 -7.17
CA THR A 512 16.04 -19.53 -7.88
C THR A 512 15.09 -19.42 -9.07
N LYS A 513 15.62 -19.67 -10.28
CA LYS A 513 14.92 -19.46 -11.57
C LYS A 513 14.19 -20.71 -12.07
#